data_AF-A0A7G3BL96-F1
#
_entry.id   AF-A0A7G3BL96-F1
#
_cell.length_a   1.000
_cell.length_b   1.000
_cell.length_c   1.000
_cell.angle_alpha   90.00
_cell.angle_beta   90.00
_cell.angle_gamma   90.00
#
_symmetry.space_group_name_H-M   'P 1'
#
loop_
_entity.id
_entity.type
_entity.pdbx_description
1 polymer ?
#
loop_
_entity_poly.entity_id
_entity_poly.type
_entity_poly.pdbx_seq_one_letter_code
_entity_poly.pdbx_strand_id
1 'polypeptide(L)'
;MKALKIILVILLFLCLLDMPYGYYQFVRFVSFAVFGYLAYQAHQKGNKTEAFVFVALALLFQPFVKIALGRTLWNLVDVVVGIGLVLSVFFEPVKKNK
;
A
#
# COMPACT_ATOMS: atom_id res chain seq x y z
N MET A 1 -5.28 12.69 4.09
CA MET A 1 -5.47 11.49 3.25
C MET A 1 -4.47 11.42 2.10
N LYS A 2 -4.39 12.46 1.25
CA LYS A 2 -3.47 12.47 0.09
C LYS A 2 -2.00 12.40 0.49
N ALA A 3 -1.58 13.15 1.53
CA ALA A 3 -0.20 13.14 2.01
C ALA A 3 0.33 11.75 2.42
N LEU A 4 -0.46 10.94 3.15
CA LEU A 4 -0.08 9.58 3.53
C LEU A 4 0.10 8.66 2.31
N LYS A 5 -0.81 8.76 1.34
CA LYS A 5 -0.70 8.00 0.09
C LYS A 5 0.53 8.44 -0.72
N ILE A 6 0.84 9.74 -0.77
CA ILE A 6 2.01 10.29 -1.47
C ILE A 6 3.31 9.81 -0.80
N ILE A 7 3.39 9.82 0.54
CA ILE A 7 4.53 9.29 1.28
C ILE A 7 4.74 7.80 0.96
N LEU A 8 3.66 7.02 0.89
CA LEU A 8 3.75 5.60 0.57
C LEU A 8 4.23 5.35 -0.86
N VAL A 9 3.73 6.12 -1.82
CA VAL A 9 4.17 6.05 -3.22
C VAL A 9 5.66 6.34 -3.30
N ILE A 10 6.14 7.42 -2.66
CA ILE A 10 7.56 7.76 -2.63
C ILE A 10 8.39 6.61 -2.02
N LEU A 11 7.94 6.03 -0.90
CA LEU A 11 8.61 4.89 -0.25
C LEU A 11 8.67 3.64 -1.14
N LEU A 12 7.58 3.30 -1.82
CA LEU A 12 7.50 2.15 -2.73
C LEU A 12 8.40 2.35 -3.96
N PHE A 13 8.45 3.55 -4.52
CA PHE A 13 9.36 3.87 -5.63
C PHE A 13 10.83 3.94 -5.21
N LEU A 14 11.13 4.36 -3.97
CA LEU A 14 12.48 4.25 -3.40
C LEU A 14 12.93 2.78 -3.25
N CYS A 15 11.99 1.84 -3.05
CA CYS A 15 12.28 0.40 -3.03
C CYS A 15 12.68 -0.18 -4.40
N LEU A 16 12.43 0.51 -5.51
CA LEU A 16 12.93 0.10 -6.84
C LEU A 16 14.45 0.24 -6.97
N LEU A 17 15.06 1.09 -6.13
CA LEU A 17 16.52 1.21 -6.06
C LEU A 17 17.09 0.03 -5.27
N ASP A 18 18.30 -0.42 -5.62
CA ASP A 18 18.99 -1.52 -4.93
C ASP A 18 19.42 -1.07 -3.52
N MET A 19 18.49 -1.16 -2.58
CA MET A 19 18.65 -0.77 -1.18
C MET A 19 19.06 -1.98 -0.32
N PRO A 20 19.73 -1.77 0.82
CA PRO A 20 20.06 -2.85 1.74
C PRO A 20 18.80 -3.56 2.25
N TYR A 21 18.91 -4.86 2.53
CA TYR A 21 17.78 -5.72 2.95
C TYR A 21 16.92 -5.11 4.09
N GLY A 22 17.55 -4.43 5.05
CA GLY A 22 16.84 -3.78 6.16
C GLY A 22 15.86 -2.68 5.72
N TYR A 23 16.11 -1.99 4.60
CA TYR A 23 15.20 -0.99 4.06
C TYR A 23 13.89 -1.62 3.59
N TYR A 24 13.94 -2.76 2.89
CA TYR A 24 12.75 -3.49 2.46
C TYR A 24 11.90 -3.97 3.64
N GLN A 25 12.53 -4.40 4.74
CA GLN A 25 11.82 -4.78 5.95
C GLN A 25 11.12 -3.57 6.60
N PHE A 26 11.80 -2.42 6.64
CA PHE A 26 11.22 -1.18 7.13
C PHE A 26 10.02 -0.74 6.28
N VAL A 27 10.16 -0.73 4.95
CA VAL A 27 9.08 -0.35 4.03
C VAL A 27 7.88 -1.27 4.19
N ARG A 28 8.07 -2.59 4.35
CA ARG A 28 6.95 -3.51 4.65
C ARG A 28 6.22 -3.16 5.94
N PHE A 29 6.96 -2.87 7.02
CA PHE A 29 6.36 -2.47 8.29
C PHE A 29 5.53 -1.19 8.14
N VAL A 30 6.08 -0.18 7.46
CA VAL A 30 5.38 1.10 7.20
C VAL A 30 4.16 0.87 6.30
N SER A 31 4.31 0.12 5.21
CA SER A 31 3.22 -0.25 4.30
C SER A 31 2.10 -0.98 5.04
N PHE A 32 2.42 -1.94 5.89
CA PHE A 32 1.44 -2.64 6.73
C PHE A 32 0.66 -1.66 7.62
N ALA A 33 1.35 -0.78 8.35
CA ALA A 33 0.72 0.19 9.25
C ALA A 33 -0.19 1.17 8.48
N VAL A 34 0.28 1.68 7.34
CA VAL A 34 -0.49 2.63 6.52
C VAL A 34 -1.69 1.96 5.85
N PHE A 35 -1.54 0.74 5.31
CA PHE A 35 -2.66 0.00 4.75
C PHE A 35 -3.70 -0.37 5.81
N GLY A 36 -3.27 -0.76 7.02
CA GLY A 36 -4.18 -0.97 8.15
C GLY A 36 -4.97 0.29 8.50
N TYR A 37 -4.31 1.45 8.54
CA TYR A 37 -4.99 2.73 8.77
C TYR A 37 -5.96 3.11 7.64
N LEU A 38 -5.56 2.92 6.37
CA LEU A 38 -6.41 3.18 5.20
C LEU A 38 -7.63 2.26 5.17
N ALA A 39 -7.46 0.98 5.52
CA ALA A 39 -8.56 0.03 5.66
C ALA A 39 -9.57 0.48 6.71
N TYR A 40 -9.10 0.88 7.89
CA TYR A 40 -9.96 1.39 8.95
C TYR A 40 -10.76 2.62 8.49
N GLN A 41 -10.11 3.55 7.77
CA GLN A 41 -10.81 4.72 7.31
C GLN A 41 -11.80 4.44 6.16
N ALA A 42 -11.45 3.55 5.23
CA ALA A 42 -12.35 3.11 4.16
C ALA A 42 -13.60 2.41 4.73
N HIS A 43 -13.42 1.62 5.80
CA HIS A 43 -14.52 1.00 6.53
C HIS A 43 -15.44 2.06 7.18
N GLN A 44 -14.87 3.08 7.84
CA GLN A 44 -15.66 4.17 8.42
C GLN A 44 -16.42 5.00 7.36
N LYS A 45 -15.88 5.14 6.15
CA LYS A 45 -16.55 5.80 5.02
C LYS A 45 -17.63 4.94 4.34
N GLY A 46 -17.86 3.72 4.82
CA GLY A 46 -18.84 2.79 4.25
C GLY A 46 -18.39 2.10 2.95
N ASN A 47 -17.16 2.34 2.49
CA ASN A 47 -16.65 1.69 1.28
C ASN A 47 -15.99 0.35 1.61
N LYS A 48 -16.83 -0.67 1.80
CA LYS A 48 -16.43 -2.03 2.18
C LYS A 48 -15.46 -2.66 1.18
N THR A 49 -15.61 -2.37 -0.11
CA THR A 49 -14.74 -2.90 -1.17
C THR A 49 -13.32 -2.34 -1.03
N GLU A 50 -13.17 -1.02 -0.90
CA GLU A 50 -11.86 -0.40 -0.69
C GLU A 50 -11.22 -0.86 0.63
N ALA A 51 -12.01 -1.01 1.70
CA ALA A 51 -11.53 -1.52 2.97
C ALA A 51 -10.96 -2.93 2.83
N PHE A 52 -11.66 -3.83 2.14
CA PHE A 52 -11.19 -5.20 1.91
C PHE A 52 -9.89 -5.24 1.09
N VAL A 53 -9.78 -4.40 0.05
CA VAL A 53 -8.55 -4.26 -0.74
C VAL A 53 -7.38 -3.81 0.15
N PHE A 54 -7.57 -2.77 0.98
CA PHE A 54 -6.51 -2.31 1.88
C PHE A 54 -6.15 -3.34 2.95
N VAL A 55 -7.10 -4.12 3.47
CA VAL A 55 -6.80 -5.25 4.38
C VAL A 55 -5.97 -6.32 3.67
N ALA A 56 -6.34 -6.71 2.45
CA ALA A 56 -5.59 -7.69 1.67
C ALA A 56 -4.15 -7.21 1.40
N LEU A 57 -3.99 -5.92 1.08
CA LEU A 57 -2.68 -5.30 0.93
C LEU A 57 -1.89 -5.30 2.25
N ALA A 58 -2.51 -4.95 3.38
CA ALA A 58 -1.86 -5.04 4.67
C ALA A 58 -1.36 -6.48 4.93
N LEU A 59 -2.19 -7.49 4.71
CA LEU A 59 -1.80 -8.88 4.88
C LEU A 59 -0.67 -9.31 3.93
N LEU A 60 -0.62 -8.77 2.71
CA LEU A 60 0.46 -9.02 1.77
C LEU A 60 1.79 -8.42 2.26
N PHE A 61 1.76 -7.17 2.75
CA PHE A 61 2.92 -6.44 3.26
C PHE A 61 3.25 -6.74 4.72
N GLN A 62 2.59 -7.71 5.35
CA GLN A 62 2.78 -7.99 6.76
C GLN A 62 4.26 -8.34 7.06
N PRO A 63 4.86 -7.76 8.11
CA PRO A 63 6.24 -8.08 8.48
C PRO A 63 6.37 -9.36 9.31
N PHE A 64 5.25 -9.96 9.73
CA PHE A 64 5.23 -11.11 10.65
C PHE A 64 5.49 -12.44 9.95
N VAL A 65 4.96 -12.62 8.75
CA VAL A 65 5.13 -13.84 7.95
C VAL A 65 6.14 -13.55 6.84
N LYS A 66 7.24 -14.31 6.81
CA LYS A 66 8.22 -14.24 5.71
C LYS A 66 7.60 -14.83 4.44
N ILE A 67 7.01 -13.99 3.61
CA ILE A 67 6.65 -14.37 2.23
C ILE A 67 7.90 -14.22 1.36
N ALA A 68 8.57 -15.34 1.09
CA ALA A 68 9.75 -15.42 0.24
C ALA A 68 9.37 -15.42 -1.25
N LEU A 69 8.64 -14.39 -1.68
CA LEU A 69 8.56 -14.06 -3.11
C LEU A 69 9.97 -13.60 -3.51
N GLY A 70 10.51 -14.07 -4.63
CA GLY A 70 11.83 -13.61 -5.10
C GLY A 70 11.84 -12.08 -5.29
N ARG A 71 13.04 -11.47 -5.32
CA ARG A 71 13.21 -10.00 -5.49
C ARG A 71 12.39 -9.45 -6.66
N THR A 72 12.43 -10.12 -7.82
CA THR A 72 11.68 -9.74 -9.02
C THR A 72 10.17 -9.67 -8.80
N LEU A 73 9.62 -10.63 -8.06
CA LEU A 73 8.18 -10.71 -7.83
C LEU A 73 7.72 -9.68 -6.80
N TRP A 74 8.52 -9.42 -5.76
CA TRP A 74 8.27 -8.30 -4.84
C TRP A 74 8.32 -6.95 -5.54
N ASN A 75 9.29 -6.72 -6.43
CA ASN A 75 9.35 -5.49 -7.20
C ASN A 75 8.10 -5.32 -8.07
N LEU A 76 7.62 -6.39 -8.70
CA LEU A 76 6.38 -6.36 -9.48
C LEU A 76 5.17 -6.00 -8.59
N VAL A 77 5.06 -6.62 -7.42
CA VAL A 77 4.01 -6.32 -6.44
C VAL A 77 4.08 -4.85 -6.01
N ASP A 78 5.26 -4.35 -5.66
CA ASP A 78 5.47 -2.97 -5.23
C ASP A 78 5.10 -1.97 -6.33
N VAL A 79 5.44 -2.25 -7.59
CA VAL A 79 5.04 -1.43 -8.75
C VAL A 79 3.52 -1.43 -8.91
N VAL A 80 2.88 -2.59 -8.92
CA VAL A 80 1.41 -2.71 -9.11
C VAL A 80 0.67 -1.99 -7.98
N VAL A 81 1.10 -2.16 -6.74
CA VAL A 81 0.52 -1.52 -5.56
C VAL A 81 0.78 -0.02 -5.57
N GLY A 82 1.98 0.41 -5.96
CA GLY A 82 2.33 1.82 -6.16
C GLY A 82 1.44 2.49 -7.19
N ILE A 83 1.24 1.86 -8.36
CA ILE A 83 0.33 2.35 -9.41
C ILE A 83 -1.11 2.41 -8.88
N GLY A 84 -1.59 1.37 -8.20
CA GLY A 84 -2.93 1.34 -7.61
C GLY A 84 -3.17 2.47 -6.61
N LEU A 85 -2.16 2.79 -5.79
CA LEU A 85 -2.21 3.92 -4.86
C LEU A 85 -2.20 5.27 -5.57
N VAL A 86 -1.36 5.44 -6.59
CA VAL A 86 -1.34 6.64 -7.45
C VAL A 86 -2.74 6.85 -8.05
N LEU A 87 -3.31 5.82 -8.68
CA LEU A 87 -4.66 5.90 -9.22
C LEU A 87 -5.68 6.21 -8.13
N SER A 88 -5.60 5.65 -6.92
CA SER A 88 -6.49 5.98 -5.80
C SER A 88 -6.30 7.41 -5.24
N VAL A 89 -5.19 8.08 -5.54
CA VAL A 89 -4.97 9.50 -5.21
C VAL A 89 -5.58 10.41 -6.27
N PHE A 90 -5.42 10.05 -7.55
CA PHE A 90 -5.89 10.86 -8.70
C PHE A 90 -7.37 10.61 -9.03
N PHE A 91 -7.81 9.36 -8.96
CA PHE A 91 -9.21 8.95 -8.92
C PHE A 91 -9.65 8.86 -7.46
N GLU A 92 -9.75 10.00 -6.77
CA GLU A 92 -10.79 10.06 -5.74
C GLU A 92 -12.12 9.84 -6.48
N PRO A 93 -12.96 8.88 -6.08
CA PRO A 93 -14.31 8.82 -6.63
C PRO A 93 -14.91 10.20 -6.36
N VAL A 94 -15.22 10.94 -7.44
CA VAL A 94 -16.12 12.09 -7.38
C VAL A 94 -17.28 11.62 -6.53
N LYS A 95 -17.41 12.21 -5.34
CA LYS A 95 -18.43 11.87 -4.36
C LYS A 95 -19.74 11.91 -5.11
N LYS A 96 -20.31 10.75 -5.45
CA LYS A 96 -21.62 10.67 -6.10
C LYS A 96 -22.61 10.97 -4.99
N ASN A 97 -22.75 12.27 -4.68
CA ASN A 97 -23.87 12.78 -3.90
C ASN A 97 -25.11 12.41 -4.71
N LYS A 98 -25.83 11.40 -4.23
CA LYS A 98 -27.19 11.15 -4.65
C LYS A 98 -28.10 11.69 -3.56
#